data_AF-A0A6B3NGV1-F1
#
_entry.id   AF-A0A6B3NGV1-F1
#
_cell.length_a   1.000
_cell.length_b   1.000
_cell.length_c   1.000
_cell.angle_alpha   90.00
_cell.angle_beta   90.00
_cell.angle_gamma   90.00
#
_symmetry.space_group_name_H-M   'P 1'
#
loop_
_entity.id
_entity.type
_entity.pdbx_description
1 polymer ?
#
loop_
_entity_poly.entity_id
_entity_poly.type
_entity_poly.pdbx_seq_one_letter_code
_entity_poly.pdbx_strand_id
1 'polypeptide(L)'
;SLVQLYGNTTESANPSSTFSVPYDIRYNVEQGNDLAAIYGQDFLDAAENPLSETTIYSDLDNGEILQVISNKYAEGAGPWKNNFLLRESLDEPVDGNGDGVAEITTQLTGEVTSFVDDAHAAGLQVHPYTLRNEEQFLTLEADGTPQTPEREFEQLIQIGVDGFFTDFPATGDFVRDQIVADEVRSPNNPAVIAGDEVSNLRGSRGFEGMAISPDKQTLYPLLEGTVKGDPAGSVRIYEFDAVASEYKGLVGYYQLEDTSHAIGDFTVINENEYLVIERDGGQGETAEFKQIFKVDLSKIDANGFVEKEEFIDLLNINDPADLNDDGSTSFDFPFFTIEDVLVLDENSILVANDNNYPFSIGRAPNIDNNEIIEIKVDDSLNLDPRVGVAALSRNITQGNNDDETLVGDDSEDFLFASGGDDTVAGEEGDDFIDGGDGDDVLRGDGNSRKSGGSIGGNDEIYGGAGNDRIGGKAGNDQLFGEEGNDQIWGDDGDDIISGGLGDDTLTGDNFSGGSGSDTFVLAIGEGTDTIVDFQIGEDFIGLAGTLSFGQLSITGDNGNALIAFEQETLAIVNNVNANDLTESAFTLV
;
A
#
# COMPACT_ATOMS: atom_id res chain seq x y z
N SER A 1 -12.69 -7.21 22.63
CA SER A 1 -12.60 -8.67 22.79
C SER A 1 -11.19 -9.12 22.46
N LEU A 2 -10.81 -10.37 22.71
CA LEU A 2 -9.59 -10.88 22.08
C LEU A 2 -9.82 -10.97 20.58
N VAL A 3 -8.93 -10.39 19.76
CA VAL A 3 -8.86 -10.71 18.34
C VAL A 3 -7.78 -11.77 18.18
N GLN A 4 -8.18 -12.97 17.77
CA GLN A 4 -7.20 -13.96 17.37
C GLN A 4 -6.88 -13.74 15.89
N LEU A 5 -5.67 -13.29 15.57
CA LEU A 5 -5.20 -13.34 14.19
C LEU A 5 -4.85 -14.80 13.86
N TYR A 6 -5.54 -15.34 12.86
CA TYR A 6 -5.23 -16.64 12.28
C TYR A 6 -3.99 -16.48 11.39
N GLY A 7 -2.92 -17.26 11.60
CA GLY A 7 -1.63 -16.99 10.96
C GLY A 7 -0.72 -18.20 10.79
N ASN A 8 -0.03 -18.25 9.65
CA ASN A 8 0.80 -19.37 9.24
C ASN A 8 2.14 -19.42 9.97
N THR A 9 2.29 -20.44 10.81
CA THR A 9 3.58 -20.79 11.40
C THR A 9 4.35 -21.68 10.43
N THR A 10 5.61 -21.38 10.13
CA THR A 10 6.47 -22.25 9.32
C THR A 10 6.54 -23.67 9.92
N GLU A 11 6.86 -24.68 9.11
CA GLU A 11 7.13 -26.04 9.63
C GLU A 11 8.15 -26.03 10.78
N SER A 12 9.11 -25.09 10.72
CA SER A 12 10.18 -24.90 11.71
C SER A 12 9.77 -24.15 12.98
N ALA A 13 8.61 -23.50 13.02
CA ALA A 13 8.12 -22.80 14.21
C ALA A 13 7.81 -23.80 15.33
N ASN A 14 8.21 -23.45 16.55
CA ASN A 14 7.99 -24.27 17.73
C ASN A 14 6.53 -24.10 18.20
N PRO A 15 5.70 -25.16 18.16
CA PRO A 15 4.28 -25.09 18.54
C PRO A 15 4.04 -24.69 20.01
N SER A 16 5.06 -24.80 20.86
CA SER A 16 4.97 -24.45 22.29
C SER A 16 5.32 -22.99 22.59
N SER A 17 5.63 -22.17 21.58
CA SER A 17 6.04 -20.78 21.74
C SER A 17 5.31 -19.82 20.80
N THR A 18 4.16 -20.21 20.25
CA THR A 18 3.36 -19.38 19.35
C THR A 18 2.30 -18.60 20.14
N PHE A 19 1.95 -17.40 19.65
CA PHE A 19 0.90 -16.54 20.21
C PHE A 19 -0.46 -17.25 20.34
N SER A 20 -0.72 -18.27 19.52
CA SER A 20 -2.01 -18.93 19.47
C SER A 20 -2.19 -20.05 20.48
N VAL A 21 -1.21 -20.47 21.30
CA VAL A 21 -1.47 -21.50 22.35
C VAL A 21 -2.43 -20.90 23.39
N PRO A 22 -3.59 -21.51 23.72
CA PRO A 22 -3.97 -22.91 23.58
C PRO A 22 -4.90 -23.23 22.39
N TYR A 23 -4.94 -22.39 21.37
CA TYR A 23 -5.65 -22.54 20.10
C TYR A 23 -4.72 -22.83 18.89
N ASP A 24 -3.44 -23.14 19.14
CA ASP A 24 -2.53 -23.62 18.09
C ASP A 24 -2.88 -25.07 17.72
N ILE A 25 -3.18 -25.30 16.44
CA ILE A 25 -3.65 -26.60 15.93
C ILE A 25 -2.57 -27.67 16.07
N ARG A 26 -1.31 -27.37 15.70
CA ARG A 26 -0.22 -28.34 15.80
C ARG A 26 0.05 -28.70 17.25
N TYR A 27 0.09 -27.72 18.14
CA TYR A 27 0.24 -27.94 19.58
C TYR A 27 -0.88 -28.82 20.13
N ASN A 28 -2.14 -28.49 19.84
CA ASN A 28 -3.26 -29.24 20.40
C ASN A 28 -3.36 -30.66 19.86
N VAL A 29 -3.01 -30.88 18.59
CA VAL A 29 -2.90 -32.23 18.04
C VAL A 29 -1.76 -32.99 18.71
N GLU A 30 -0.56 -32.40 18.83
CA GLU A 30 0.61 -33.02 19.47
C GLU A 30 0.34 -33.40 20.93
N GLN A 31 -0.33 -32.52 21.68
CA GLN A 31 -0.69 -32.78 23.08
C GLN A 31 -1.86 -33.76 23.23
N GLY A 32 -2.55 -34.12 22.14
CA GLY A 32 -3.74 -34.97 22.15
C GLY A 32 -4.91 -34.32 22.89
N ASN A 33 -5.02 -33.00 22.80
CA ASN A 33 -6.11 -32.24 23.40
C ASN A 33 -7.43 -32.50 22.65
N ASP A 34 -8.55 -32.21 23.32
CA ASP A 34 -9.89 -32.39 22.73
C ASP A 34 -10.18 -31.27 21.72
N LEU A 35 -9.83 -31.52 20.45
CA LEU A 35 -9.94 -30.54 19.36
C LEU A 35 -11.40 -30.07 19.16
N ALA A 36 -12.39 -30.94 19.37
CA ALA A 36 -13.79 -30.57 19.23
C ALA A 36 -14.25 -29.66 20.38
N ALA A 37 -13.67 -29.80 21.57
CA ALA A 37 -13.93 -28.90 22.69
C ALA A 37 -13.24 -27.54 22.53
N ILE A 38 -12.09 -27.50 21.85
CA ILE A 38 -11.31 -26.28 21.64
C ILE A 38 -11.85 -25.49 20.43
N TYR A 39 -11.99 -26.16 19.28
CA TYR A 39 -12.34 -25.53 18.00
C TYR A 39 -13.80 -25.73 17.57
N GLY A 40 -14.56 -26.55 18.29
CA GLY A 40 -15.92 -26.91 17.86
C GLY A 40 -15.93 -27.92 16.71
N GLN A 41 -17.10 -28.50 16.47
CA GLN A 41 -17.26 -29.58 15.48
C GLN A 41 -17.35 -29.05 14.04
N ASP A 42 -17.98 -27.89 13.86
CA ASP A 42 -18.04 -27.17 12.57
C ASP A 42 -16.67 -26.78 12.03
N PHE A 43 -15.72 -26.38 12.89
CA PHE A 43 -14.33 -26.16 12.46
C PHE A 43 -13.68 -27.43 11.93
N LEU A 44 -13.87 -28.56 12.64
CA LEU A 44 -13.34 -29.85 12.22
C LEU A 44 -14.00 -30.38 10.94
N ASP A 45 -15.28 -30.05 10.73
CA ASP A 45 -16.05 -30.47 9.55
C ASP A 45 -15.68 -29.62 8.32
N ALA A 46 -15.30 -28.34 8.50
CA ALA A 46 -14.85 -27.42 7.46
C ALA A 46 -13.40 -27.68 7.01
N ALA A 47 -12.59 -28.37 7.83
CA ALA A 47 -11.25 -28.78 7.42
C ALA A 47 -11.32 -29.85 6.33
N GLU A 48 -10.79 -29.56 5.14
CA GLU A 48 -10.80 -30.51 4.01
C GLU A 48 -10.07 -31.83 4.33
N ASN A 49 -9.03 -31.73 5.17
CA ASN A 49 -8.22 -32.85 5.61
C ASN A 49 -8.25 -32.99 7.15
N PRO A 50 -8.19 -34.23 7.68
CA PRO A 50 -8.07 -34.43 9.12
C PRO A 50 -6.82 -33.74 9.70
N LEU A 51 -7.02 -32.93 10.75
CA LEU A 51 -5.94 -32.22 11.42
C LEU A 51 -4.88 -33.19 11.98
N SER A 52 -3.62 -32.80 11.85
CA SER A 52 -2.44 -33.59 12.23
C SER A 52 -1.34 -32.70 12.81
N GLU A 53 -0.30 -33.31 13.39
CA GLU A 53 0.88 -32.58 13.89
C GLU A 53 1.65 -31.84 12.78
N THR A 54 1.40 -32.21 11.52
CA THR A 54 2.00 -31.58 10.33
C THR A 54 1.05 -30.63 9.61
N THR A 55 -0.18 -30.44 10.10
CA THR A 55 -1.11 -29.48 9.50
C THR A 55 -0.56 -28.07 9.66
N ILE A 56 -0.37 -27.39 8.53
CA ILE A 56 0.00 -25.98 8.48
C ILE A 56 -1.23 -25.13 8.20
N TYR A 57 -1.16 -23.84 8.51
CA TYR A 57 -2.34 -22.97 8.37
C TYR A 57 -2.76 -22.83 6.90
N SER A 58 -1.82 -22.89 5.95
CA SER A 58 -2.19 -22.93 4.53
C SER A 58 -3.02 -24.14 4.11
N ASP A 59 -3.03 -25.23 4.89
CA ASP A 59 -3.95 -26.36 4.65
C ASP A 59 -5.42 -26.03 4.97
N LEU A 60 -5.66 -24.88 5.62
CA LEU A 60 -6.96 -24.37 6.04
C LEU A 60 -7.22 -23.00 5.41
N ASP A 61 -6.55 -22.64 4.33
CA ASP A 61 -6.80 -21.42 3.58
C ASP A 61 -7.95 -21.70 2.58
N ASN A 62 -9.18 -21.88 3.10
CA ASN A 62 -10.39 -22.03 2.29
C ASN A 62 -11.57 -21.24 2.86
N GLY A 63 -12.49 -20.81 1.99
CA GLY A 63 -13.61 -19.97 2.39
C GLY A 63 -14.52 -20.56 3.49
N GLU A 64 -14.75 -21.88 3.54
CA GLU A 64 -15.64 -22.48 4.56
C GLU A 64 -15.02 -22.38 5.96
N ILE A 65 -13.72 -22.67 6.09
CA ILE A 65 -13.04 -22.58 7.38
C ILE A 65 -12.76 -21.13 7.78
N LEU A 66 -12.45 -20.23 6.82
CA LEU A 66 -12.32 -18.79 7.09
C LEU A 66 -13.64 -18.21 7.60
N GLN A 67 -14.78 -18.64 7.04
CA GLN A 67 -16.09 -18.25 7.55
C GLN A 67 -16.37 -18.76 8.97
N VAL A 68 -15.94 -19.99 9.30
CA VAL A 68 -16.04 -20.51 10.67
C VAL A 68 -15.13 -19.73 11.61
N ILE A 69 -13.93 -19.36 11.16
CA ILE A 69 -12.95 -18.56 11.89
C ILE A 69 -13.51 -17.17 12.20
N SER A 70 -14.01 -16.46 11.19
CA SER A 70 -14.65 -15.15 11.34
C SER A 70 -15.79 -15.17 12.35
N ASN A 71 -16.70 -16.14 12.24
CA ASN A 71 -17.88 -16.18 13.11
C ASN A 71 -17.58 -16.51 14.59
N LYS A 72 -16.36 -16.97 14.92
CA LYS A 72 -16.07 -17.57 16.22
C LYS A 72 -14.80 -17.09 16.90
N TYR A 73 -13.77 -16.78 16.13
CA TYR A 73 -12.39 -16.73 16.60
C TYR A 73 -11.70 -15.42 16.26
N ALA A 74 -12.01 -14.82 15.11
CA ALA A 74 -11.20 -13.74 14.56
C ALA A 74 -12.04 -12.65 13.89
N GLU A 75 -11.58 -11.41 13.98
CA GLU A 75 -12.06 -10.27 13.18
C GLU A 75 -11.04 -9.91 12.08
N GLY A 76 -9.91 -10.63 12.02
CA GLY A 76 -8.89 -10.49 10.98
C GLY A 76 -8.03 -11.74 10.81
N ALA A 77 -7.27 -11.80 9.73
CA ALA A 77 -6.28 -12.81 9.42
C ALA A 77 -4.90 -12.16 9.30
N GLY A 78 -3.89 -12.78 9.91
CA GLY A 78 -2.50 -12.32 9.81
C GLY A 78 -1.60 -13.46 9.36
N PRO A 79 -1.68 -13.87 8.09
CA PRO A 79 -0.84 -14.93 7.58
C PRO A 79 0.57 -14.40 7.28
N TRP A 80 1.47 -15.32 6.99
CA TRP A 80 2.78 -14.96 6.45
C TRP A 80 2.60 -14.43 5.02
N LYS A 81 3.39 -13.43 4.63
CA LYS A 81 3.35 -12.83 3.28
C LYS A 81 3.44 -13.85 2.12
N ASN A 82 4.02 -15.02 2.38
CA ASN A 82 4.14 -16.09 1.40
C ASN A 82 2.84 -16.84 1.10
N ASN A 83 1.78 -16.60 1.87
CA ASN A 83 0.47 -17.20 1.61
C ASN A 83 -0.28 -16.49 0.50
N PHE A 84 0.15 -15.30 0.08
CA PHE A 84 -0.53 -14.52 -0.93
C PHE A 84 0.05 -14.71 -2.32
N LEU A 85 1.36 -14.50 -2.43
CA LEU A 85 2.10 -14.60 -3.66
C LEU A 85 2.83 -15.95 -3.71
N LEU A 86 2.37 -16.83 -4.60
CA LEU A 86 2.91 -18.18 -4.71
C LEU A 86 4.33 -18.13 -5.26
N ARG A 87 5.18 -18.95 -4.65
CA ARG A 87 6.62 -18.99 -4.92
C ARG A 87 7.14 -20.41 -5.00
N GLU A 88 8.16 -20.60 -5.83
CA GLU A 88 8.92 -21.83 -5.92
C GLU A 88 10.33 -21.68 -5.35
N SER A 89 10.93 -22.80 -4.95
CA SER A 89 12.31 -22.82 -4.44
C SER A 89 13.31 -22.77 -5.60
N LEU A 90 14.39 -22.02 -5.40
CA LEU A 90 15.51 -21.98 -6.33
C LEU A 90 16.47 -23.14 -6.05
N ASP A 91 17.01 -23.75 -7.12
CA ASP A 91 18.07 -24.76 -7.01
C ASP A 91 19.37 -24.18 -6.45
N GLU A 92 19.67 -22.92 -6.78
CA GLU A 92 20.85 -22.18 -6.31
C GLU A 92 20.42 -20.78 -5.84
N PRO A 93 20.86 -20.32 -4.65
CA PRO A 93 20.53 -18.99 -4.16
C PRO A 93 21.07 -17.87 -5.05
N VAL A 94 20.41 -16.70 -5.03
CA VAL A 94 20.80 -15.50 -5.79
C VAL A 94 21.25 -14.38 -4.84
N ASP A 95 22.30 -13.67 -5.26
CA ASP A 95 22.82 -12.44 -4.65
C ASP A 95 22.11 -11.24 -5.30
N GLY A 96 21.03 -10.80 -4.65
CA GLY A 96 20.15 -9.76 -5.14
C GLY A 96 20.65 -8.34 -4.88
N ASN A 97 21.47 -8.13 -3.85
CA ASN A 97 22.01 -6.81 -3.50
C ASN A 97 23.45 -6.58 -4.01
N GLY A 98 24.10 -7.61 -4.55
CA GLY A 98 25.44 -7.56 -5.14
C GLY A 98 26.58 -7.50 -4.11
N ASP A 99 26.36 -7.88 -2.85
CA ASP A 99 27.37 -7.84 -1.80
C ASP A 99 28.32 -9.05 -1.80
N GLY A 100 28.02 -10.05 -2.64
CA GLY A 100 28.77 -11.29 -2.78
C GLY A 100 28.27 -12.44 -1.91
N VAL A 101 27.16 -12.29 -1.20
CA VAL A 101 26.47 -13.31 -0.42
C VAL A 101 25.10 -13.57 -1.05
N ALA A 102 24.88 -14.78 -1.56
CA ALA A 102 23.60 -15.14 -2.15
C ALA A 102 22.63 -15.65 -1.07
N GLU A 103 21.57 -14.89 -0.80
CA GLU A 103 20.61 -15.18 0.27
C GLU A 103 19.16 -15.40 -0.24
N ILE A 104 18.84 -14.96 -1.46
CA ILE A 104 17.51 -15.18 -2.06
C ILE A 104 17.36 -16.64 -2.47
N THR A 105 16.34 -17.32 -1.95
CA THR A 105 16.13 -18.77 -2.14
C THR A 105 14.82 -19.15 -2.83
N THR A 106 13.98 -18.17 -3.17
CA THR A 106 12.67 -18.41 -3.77
C THR A 106 12.39 -17.44 -4.90
N GLN A 107 11.51 -17.83 -5.83
CA GLN A 107 11.05 -17.03 -6.98
C GLN A 107 9.53 -17.05 -7.07
N LEU A 108 8.91 -15.91 -7.38
CA LEU A 108 7.48 -15.80 -7.63
C LEU A 108 7.08 -16.59 -8.87
N THR A 109 5.94 -17.25 -8.78
CA THR A 109 5.33 -17.97 -9.91
C THR A 109 4.46 -17.06 -10.79
N GLY A 110 4.10 -15.88 -10.28
CA GLY A 110 3.06 -15.01 -10.87
C GLY A 110 1.65 -15.32 -10.35
N GLU A 111 1.43 -16.48 -9.72
CA GLU A 111 0.12 -16.85 -9.19
C GLU A 111 -0.15 -16.20 -7.82
N VAL A 112 -1.37 -15.71 -7.64
CA VAL A 112 -1.90 -15.15 -6.39
C VAL A 112 -2.95 -16.12 -5.83
N THR A 113 -2.97 -16.32 -4.51
CA THR A 113 -3.97 -17.16 -3.86
C THR A 113 -5.29 -16.39 -3.64
N SER A 114 -6.41 -17.11 -3.57
CA SER A 114 -7.72 -16.53 -3.23
C SER A 114 -7.87 -16.14 -1.75
N PHE A 115 -6.79 -16.22 -0.95
CA PHE A 115 -6.90 -16.09 0.50
C PHE A 115 -7.47 -14.74 0.92
N VAL A 116 -6.99 -13.64 0.30
CA VAL A 116 -7.44 -12.29 0.68
C VAL A 116 -8.92 -12.15 0.41
N ASP A 117 -9.35 -12.56 -0.79
CA ASP A 117 -10.75 -12.51 -1.20
C ASP A 117 -11.64 -13.40 -0.31
N ASP A 118 -11.20 -14.62 -0.01
CA ASP A 118 -11.94 -15.54 0.86
C ASP A 118 -12.03 -15.00 2.30
N ALA A 119 -10.98 -14.32 2.79
CA ALA A 119 -10.97 -13.68 4.09
C ALA A 119 -11.92 -12.47 4.12
N HIS A 120 -11.88 -11.61 3.10
CA HIS A 120 -12.81 -10.48 2.95
C HIS A 120 -14.26 -10.92 2.82
N ALA A 121 -14.54 -11.95 2.03
CA ALA A 121 -15.87 -12.56 1.91
C ALA A 121 -16.38 -13.12 3.24
N ALA A 122 -15.47 -13.57 4.10
CA ALA A 122 -15.76 -13.98 5.46
C ALA A 122 -15.87 -12.79 6.45
N GLY A 123 -15.55 -11.57 6.04
CA GLY A 123 -15.56 -10.36 6.87
C GLY A 123 -14.30 -10.17 7.73
N LEU A 124 -13.18 -10.79 7.35
CA LEU A 124 -11.89 -10.67 8.03
C LEU A 124 -11.02 -9.64 7.30
N GLN A 125 -10.43 -8.68 8.01
CA GLN A 125 -9.32 -7.92 7.44
C GLN A 125 -8.07 -8.80 7.33
N VAL A 126 -7.22 -8.53 6.34
CA VAL A 126 -5.97 -9.25 6.12
C VAL A 126 -4.77 -8.34 6.40
N HIS A 127 -3.92 -8.77 7.33
CA HIS A 127 -2.75 -8.03 7.79
C HIS A 127 -1.50 -8.93 7.79
N PRO A 128 -0.74 -9.03 6.68
CA PRO A 128 0.50 -9.78 6.60
C PRO A 128 1.47 -9.41 7.72
N TYR A 129 2.05 -10.44 8.33
CA TYR A 129 3.20 -10.26 9.21
C TYR A 129 4.54 -10.32 8.49
N THR A 130 5.52 -9.62 9.07
CA THR A 130 6.96 -9.79 8.81
C THR A 130 7.37 -9.27 7.44
N LEU A 131 7.08 -8.00 7.16
CA LEU A 131 7.69 -7.30 6.04
C LEU A 131 9.05 -6.76 6.45
N ARG A 132 10.07 -7.23 5.71
CA ARG A 132 11.49 -7.16 6.07
C ARG A 132 12.32 -6.93 4.83
N ASN A 133 13.29 -6.04 4.93
CA ASN A 133 14.09 -5.61 3.79
C ASN A 133 15.44 -6.34 3.70
N GLU A 134 15.74 -7.25 4.63
CA GLU A 134 16.95 -8.06 4.52
C GLU A 134 16.80 -9.11 3.40
N GLU A 135 17.87 -9.30 2.64
CA GLU A 135 17.89 -10.10 1.41
C GLU A 135 17.34 -11.52 1.58
N GLN A 136 17.65 -12.18 2.71
CA GLN A 136 17.13 -13.52 3.03
C GLN A 136 15.59 -13.60 3.13
N PHE A 137 14.90 -12.47 3.30
CA PHE A 137 13.43 -12.39 3.34
C PHE A 137 12.82 -11.92 2.00
N LEU A 138 13.64 -11.56 1.02
CA LEU A 138 13.22 -11.20 -0.33
C LEU A 138 13.14 -12.42 -1.24
N THR A 139 12.53 -12.25 -2.41
CA THR A 139 12.34 -13.28 -3.44
C THR A 139 12.77 -12.73 -4.81
N LEU A 140 12.77 -13.57 -5.85
CA LEU A 140 12.85 -13.10 -7.23
C LEU A 140 11.45 -12.88 -7.79
N GLU A 141 11.30 -11.89 -8.65
CA GLU A 141 10.14 -11.74 -9.55
C GLU A 141 10.04 -12.92 -10.52
N ALA A 142 8.88 -13.07 -11.18
CA ALA A 142 8.66 -14.15 -12.15
C ALA A 142 9.66 -14.12 -13.32
N ASP A 143 10.19 -12.95 -13.67
CA ASP A 143 11.23 -12.77 -14.71
C ASP A 143 12.66 -13.10 -14.23
N GLY A 144 12.84 -13.39 -12.93
CA GLY A 144 14.11 -13.75 -12.30
C GLY A 144 14.91 -12.57 -11.75
N THR A 145 14.36 -11.35 -11.76
CA THR A 145 14.98 -10.19 -11.11
C THR A 145 14.75 -10.19 -9.60
N PRO A 146 15.68 -9.68 -8.76
CA PRO A 146 15.45 -9.55 -7.33
C PRO A 146 14.32 -8.57 -7.01
N GLN A 147 13.36 -9.00 -6.19
CA GLN A 147 12.30 -8.14 -5.67
C GLN A 147 12.86 -7.11 -4.68
N THR A 148 12.24 -5.93 -4.62
CA THR A 148 12.50 -4.91 -3.58
C THR A 148 11.37 -4.86 -2.55
N PRO A 149 11.61 -4.33 -1.34
CA PRO A 149 10.55 -4.15 -0.34
C PRO A 149 9.37 -3.32 -0.88
N GLU A 150 9.64 -2.26 -1.64
CA GLU A 150 8.62 -1.40 -2.24
C GLU A 150 7.70 -2.21 -3.15
N ARG A 151 8.29 -3.09 -3.96
CA ARG A 151 7.57 -3.96 -4.88
C ARG A 151 6.71 -5.00 -4.16
N GLU A 152 7.19 -5.53 -3.05
CA GLU A 152 6.42 -6.47 -2.23
C GLU A 152 5.20 -5.78 -1.58
N PHE A 153 5.34 -4.54 -1.09
CA PHE A 153 4.20 -3.77 -0.55
C PHE A 153 3.15 -3.51 -1.59
N GLU A 154 3.57 -3.06 -2.77
CA GLU A 154 2.68 -2.77 -3.87
C GLU A 154 1.83 -4.00 -4.22
N GLN A 155 2.46 -5.17 -4.36
CA GLN A 155 1.75 -6.42 -4.64
C GLN A 155 0.75 -6.77 -3.53
N LEU A 156 1.11 -6.59 -2.26
CA LEU A 156 0.20 -6.87 -1.14
C LEU A 156 -0.99 -5.89 -1.10
N ILE A 157 -0.75 -4.60 -1.34
CA ILE A 157 -1.81 -3.60 -1.48
C ILE A 157 -2.76 -3.98 -2.63
N GLN A 158 -2.20 -4.42 -3.77
CA GLN A 158 -2.96 -4.77 -4.97
C GLN A 158 -3.91 -5.95 -4.75
N ILE A 159 -3.46 -6.99 -4.06
CA ILE A 159 -4.30 -8.15 -3.75
C ILE A 159 -5.31 -7.88 -2.64
N GLY A 160 -5.39 -6.64 -2.12
CA GLY A 160 -6.39 -6.23 -1.14
C GLY A 160 -5.97 -6.39 0.33
N VAL A 161 -4.69 -6.49 0.66
CA VAL A 161 -4.27 -6.43 2.07
C VAL A 161 -4.71 -5.11 2.73
N ASP A 162 -5.19 -5.20 3.97
CA ASP A 162 -5.82 -4.10 4.70
C ASP A 162 -4.85 -3.28 5.57
N GLY A 163 -3.67 -3.81 5.84
CA GLY A 163 -2.63 -3.14 6.62
C GLY A 163 -1.40 -4.01 6.78
N PHE A 164 -0.36 -3.47 7.43
CA PHE A 164 0.99 -4.02 7.32
C PHE A 164 1.70 -4.00 8.66
N PHE A 165 2.12 -5.18 9.13
CA PHE A 165 3.06 -5.28 10.24
C PHE A 165 4.49 -5.13 9.71
N THR A 166 4.99 -3.90 9.68
CA THR A 166 6.29 -3.56 9.07
C THR A 166 7.40 -3.45 10.11
N ASP A 167 8.53 -4.17 9.93
CA ASP A 167 9.74 -4.02 10.76
C ASP A 167 10.89 -3.55 9.86
N PHE A 168 10.87 -2.27 9.49
CA PHE A 168 11.90 -1.66 8.65
C PHE A 168 12.72 -0.60 9.40
N PRO A 169 13.61 -1.00 10.30
CA PRO A 169 14.45 -0.06 11.03
C PRO A 169 15.36 0.79 10.13
N ALA A 170 15.46 0.50 8.82
CA ALA A 170 16.28 1.22 7.85
C ALA A 170 15.52 1.89 6.68
N THR A 171 14.27 1.52 6.36
CA THR A 171 13.57 2.05 5.17
C THR A 171 13.05 3.47 5.39
N GLY A 172 12.48 3.77 6.56
CA GLY A 172 12.14 5.15 6.93
C GLY A 172 13.38 6.07 6.96
N ASP A 173 14.54 5.52 7.25
CA ASP A 173 15.84 6.19 7.17
C ASP A 173 16.24 6.50 5.73
N PHE A 174 16.04 5.59 4.78
CA PHE A 174 16.31 5.83 3.35
C PHE A 174 15.39 6.90 2.76
N VAL A 175 14.07 6.85 3.00
CA VAL A 175 13.13 7.85 2.48
C VAL A 175 13.42 9.21 3.10
N ARG A 176 13.60 9.28 4.43
CA ARG A 176 14.08 10.49 5.10
C ARG A 176 15.40 10.97 4.51
N ASP A 177 16.36 10.07 4.27
CA ASP A 177 17.66 10.42 3.73
C ASP A 177 17.58 10.87 2.27
N GLN A 178 16.64 10.40 1.44
CA GLN A 178 16.36 11.00 0.13
C GLN A 178 15.88 12.45 0.26
N ILE A 179 15.17 12.79 1.34
CA ILE A 179 14.79 14.18 1.67
C ILE A 179 16.03 15.01 2.08
N VAL A 180 17.11 14.41 2.60
CA VAL A 180 18.23 15.12 3.24
C VAL A 180 19.68 14.76 2.84
N ALA A 181 19.96 13.84 1.90
CA ALA A 181 21.29 13.24 1.66
C ALA A 181 22.32 14.21 1.04
N ASP A 182 23.60 13.97 1.34
CA ASP A 182 24.72 14.89 1.02
C ASP A 182 25.17 14.87 -0.45
N GLU A 183 24.82 13.84 -1.22
CA GLU A 183 25.21 13.74 -2.65
C GLU A 183 24.14 14.29 -3.60
N VAL A 184 22.92 14.50 -3.12
CA VAL A 184 21.91 15.31 -3.78
C VAL A 184 21.20 16.15 -2.72
N ARG A 185 21.82 17.29 -2.35
CA ARG A 185 21.03 18.45 -1.97
C ARG A 185 20.08 18.68 -3.14
N SER A 186 18.81 18.26 -3.06
CA SER A 186 17.82 18.68 -4.04
C SER A 186 17.85 20.21 -4.02
N PRO A 187 18.36 20.88 -5.08
CA PRO A 187 18.51 22.33 -5.07
C PRO A 187 17.15 23.03 -4.96
N ASN A 188 16.08 22.26 -5.16
CA ASN A 188 14.69 22.68 -5.18
C ASN A 188 13.98 22.45 -3.83
N ASN A 189 14.60 21.83 -2.83
CA ASN A 189 13.99 21.67 -1.51
C ASN A 189 13.79 23.06 -0.85
N PRO A 190 12.55 23.45 -0.47
CA PRO A 190 12.26 24.77 0.08
C PRO A 190 13.08 25.11 1.34
N ALA A 191 13.38 24.12 2.20
CA ALA A 191 14.19 24.33 3.41
C ALA A 191 15.68 24.58 3.09
N VAL A 192 16.19 23.99 2.01
CA VAL A 192 17.55 24.24 1.50
C VAL A 192 17.63 25.62 0.82
N ILE A 193 16.60 25.99 0.06
CA ILE A 193 16.46 27.32 -0.56
C ILE A 193 16.36 28.42 0.52
N ALA A 194 15.66 28.14 1.63
CA ALA A 194 15.50 29.05 2.75
C ALA A 194 16.75 29.15 3.66
N GLY A 195 17.69 28.21 3.54
CA GLY A 195 18.91 28.18 4.36
C GLY A 195 18.72 27.61 5.77
N ASP A 196 17.64 26.87 5.99
CA ASP A 196 17.34 26.23 7.26
C ASP A 196 18.11 24.91 7.35
N GLU A 197 19.35 24.97 7.86
CA GLU A 197 20.11 23.78 8.25
C GLU A 197 19.38 23.03 9.38
N VAL A 198 18.61 22.00 9.05
CA VAL A 198 17.94 21.16 10.04
C VAL A 198 18.91 20.09 10.57
N SER A 199 19.85 20.52 11.42
CA SER A 199 21.06 19.75 11.77
C SER A 199 20.85 18.36 12.40
N ASN A 200 19.64 18.00 12.79
CA ASN A 200 19.33 16.69 13.40
C ASN A 200 18.21 15.92 12.67
N LEU A 201 17.77 16.33 11.49
CA LEU A 201 16.73 15.58 10.76
C LEU A 201 17.21 14.15 10.46
N ARG A 202 18.47 13.96 10.05
CA ARG A 202 19.10 12.62 9.96
C ARG A 202 19.18 11.84 11.28
N GLY A 203 18.96 12.49 12.42
CA GLY A 203 18.99 11.89 13.76
C GLY A 203 17.62 11.81 14.41
N SER A 204 16.54 12.10 13.68
CA SER A 204 15.15 12.01 14.16
C SER A 204 14.56 10.60 14.03
N ARG A 205 15.44 9.60 13.81
CA ARG A 205 15.15 8.16 13.83
C ARG A 205 14.18 7.60 12.77
N GLY A 206 13.78 8.42 11.80
CA GLY A 206 12.98 7.96 10.66
C GLY A 206 11.48 8.19 10.87
N PHE A 207 10.67 7.49 10.09
CA PHE A 207 9.22 7.45 10.24
C PHE A 207 8.85 6.25 11.10
N GLU A 208 8.00 6.47 12.09
CA GLU A 208 7.50 5.43 13.00
C GLU A 208 6.08 5.00 12.59
N GLY A 209 5.20 5.98 12.32
CA GLY A 209 3.84 5.74 11.85
C GLY A 209 3.64 6.23 10.42
N MET A 210 2.77 5.56 9.66
CA MET A 210 2.42 5.95 8.29
C MET A 210 0.96 5.63 8.00
N ALA A 211 0.16 6.69 7.84
CA ALA A 211 -1.22 6.55 7.40
C ALA A 211 -1.32 6.71 5.88
N ILE A 212 -2.30 6.05 5.28
CA ILE A 212 -2.72 6.27 3.89
C ILE A 212 -4.13 6.88 3.90
N SER A 213 -4.41 7.84 3.01
CA SER A 213 -5.76 8.42 2.87
C SER A 213 -6.78 7.36 2.42
N PRO A 214 -8.09 7.55 2.67
CA PRO A 214 -9.11 6.54 2.31
C PRO A 214 -9.14 6.18 0.82
N ASP A 215 -8.86 7.16 -0.04
CA ASP A 215 -8.73 7.01 -1.50
C ASP A 215 -7.41 6.35 -1.95
N LYS A 216 -6.53 6.01 -0.99
CA LYS A 216 -5.19 5.44 -1.18
C LYS A 216 -4.22 6.34 -1.97
N GLN A 217 -4.53 7.63 -2.10
CA GLN A 217 -3.76 8.56 -2.94
C GLN A 217 -2.61 9.25 -2.22
N THR A 218 -2.73 9.41 -0.91
CA THR A 218 -1.84 10.24 -0.12
C THR A 218 -1.27 9.42 1.04
N LEU A 219 0.04 9.47 1.21
CA LEU A 219 0.73 8.93 2.37
C LEU A 219 1.08 10.06 3.33
N TYR A 220 0.78 9.83 4.60
CA TYR A 220 1.09 10.73 5.71
C TYR A 220 2.08 10.08 6.68
N PRO A 221 3.39 10.13 6.40
CA PRO A 221 4.37 9.58 7.32
C PRO A 221 4.66 10.55 8.48
N LEU A 222 4.75 9.99 9.68
CA LEU A 222 4.97 10.67 10.96
C LEU A 222 6.36 10.33 11.50
N LEU A 223 7.17 11.36 11.81
CA LEU A 223 8.50 11.16 12.38
C LEU A 223 8.46 10.61 13.80
N GLU A 224 9.38 9.71 14.12
CA GLU A 224 9.59 9.22 15.49
C GLU A 224 10.17 10.33 16.41
N GLY A 225 11.09 11.14 15.87
CA GLY A 225 11.93 12.04 16.65
C GLY A 225 11.70 13.53 16.39
N THR A 226 11.91 14.34 17.44
CA THR A 226 11.84 15.81 17.33
C THR A 226 12.95 16.40 16.45
N VAL A 227 12.65 17.53 15.82
CA VAL A 227 13.55 18.20 14.89
C VAL A 227 13.91 19.60 15.40
N LYS A 228 15.20 19.93 15.38
CA LYS A 228 15.75 21.16 15.95
C LYS A 228 15.30 22.37 15.13
N GLY A 229 14.71 23.34 15.82
CA GLY A 229 14.19 24.56 15.20
C GLY A 229 12.68 24.57 15.15
N ASP A 230 12.06 23.39 15.27
CA ASP A 230 10.63 23.24 15.36
C ASP A 230 10.11 23.65 16.75
N PRO A 231 8.78 23.84 16.89
CA PRO A 231 8.16 24.01 18.19
C PRO A 231 8.58 22.95 19.22
N ALA A 232 8.58 23.30 20.51
CA ALA A 232 9.02 22.37 21.54
C ALA A 232 8.05 21.18 21.67
N GLY A 233 8.57 19.95 21.61
CA GLY A 233 7.75 18.74 21.71
C GLY A 233 7.00 18.37 20.43
N SER A 234 7.35 18.96 19.29
CA SER A 234 6.75 18.59 18.01
C SER A 234 7.52 17.47 17.31
N VAL A 235 6.76 16.57 16.69
CA VAL A 235 7.23 15.69 15.61
C VAL A 235 6.47 16.03 14.32
N ARG A 236 7.08 15.80 13.15
CA ARG A 236 6.56 16.28 11.86
C ARG A 236 5.67 15.23 11.20
N ILE A 237 4.61 15.69 10.56
CA ILE A 237 3.77 14.93 9.64
C ILE A 237 4.03 15.47 8.23
N TYR A 238 4.35 14.59 7.29
CA TYR A 238 4.58 14.94 5.90
C TYR A 238 3.45 14.45 5.00
N GLU A 239 3.46 14.91 3.75
CA GLU A 239 2.55 14.49 2.70
C GLU A 239 3.35 14.01 1.51
N PHE A 240 3.00 12.83 1.03
CA PHE A 240 3.47 12.26 -0.22
C PHE A 240 2.26 11.89 -1.05
N ASP A 241 2.31 12.24 -2.33
CA ASP A 241 1.41 11.70 -3.32
C ASP A 241 1.95 10.32 -3.67
N ALA A 242 1.21 9.31 -3.21
CA ALA A 242 1.59 7.92 -3.34
C ALA A 242 1.77 7.54 -4.81
N VAL A 243 1.00 8.18 -5.68
CA VAL A 243 0.89 7.76 -7.07
C VAL A 243 1.78 8.54 -7.99
N ALA A 244 1.96 9.84 -7.78
CA ALA A 244 3.06 10.56 -8.41
C ALA A 244 4.43 10.16 -7.84
N SER A 245 4.45 9.37 -6.74
CA SER A 245 5.65 9.10 -5.95
C SER A 245 6.38 10.39 -5.56
N GLU A 246 5.60 11.44 -5.26
CA GLU A 246 6.09 12.81 -5.10
C GLU A 246 5.95 13.27 -3.65
N TYR A 247 7.04 13.81 -3.09
CA TYR A 247 6.99 14.52 -1.81
C TYR A 247 6.29 15.88 -1.98
N LYS A 248 5.13 16.06 -1.32
CA LYS A 248 4.34 17.30 -1.40
C LYS A 248 4.73 18.33 -0.34
N GLY A 249 5.20 17.89 0.83
CA GLY A 249 5.68 18.83 1.85
C GLY A 249 5.42 18.43 3.30
N LEU A 250 5.60 19.41 4.19
CA LEU A 250 5.20 19.31 5.60
C LEU A 250 3.72 19.68 5.73
N VAL A 251 2.92 18.78 6.28
CA VAL A 251 1.51 19.05 6.62
C VAL A 251 1.44 19.88 7.90
N GLY A 252 2.08 19.40 8.96
CA GLY A 252 2.02 20.03 10.28
C GLY A 252 2.82 19.28 11.33
N TYR A 253 2.54 19.61 12.60
CA TYR A 253 3.22 19.06 13.75
C TYR A 253 2.25 18.29 14.65
N TYR A 254 2.62 17.09 15.04
CA TYR A 254 2.01 16.39 16.17
C TYR A 254 2.70 16.82 17.48
N GLN A 255 1.93 17.17 18.50
CA GLN A 255 2.43 17.59 19.81
C GLN A 255 2.54 16.38 20.73
N LEU A 256 3.76 16.00 21.14
CA LEU A 256 3.98 15.01 22.19
C LEU A 256 3.52 15.55 23.55
N GLU A 257 2.94 14.68 24.40
CA GLU A 257 2.66 14.97 25.80
C GLU A 257 3.96 15.12 26.60
N ASP A 258 4.96 14.28 26.32
CA ASP A 258 6.33 14.41 26.82
C ASP A 258 7.34 14.09 25.73
N THR A 259 8.42 14.88 25.65
CA THR A 259 9.50 14.70 24.66
C THR A 259 10.27 13.39 24.78
N SER A 260 10.07 12.62 25.85
CA SER A 260 10.65 11.30 26.07
C SER A 260 9.74 10.15 25.59
N HIS A 261 8.50 10.45 25.23
CA HIS A 261 7.58 9.48 24.63
C HIS A 261 8.02 9.13 23.20
N ALA A 262 7.54 7.98 22.75
CA ALA A 262 7.66 7.50 21.38
C ALA A 262 6.27 7.42 20.75
N ILE A 263 6.23 7.57 19.43
CA ILE A 263 5.06 7.19 18.64
C ILE A 263 5.06 5.65 18.50
N GLY A 264 3.88 5.07 18.34
CA GLY A 264 3.72 3.68 17.94
C GLY A 264 3.33 3.60 16.47
N ASP A 265 2.03 3.75 16.19
CA ASP A 265 1.49 3.68 14.84
C ASP A 265 0.54 4.87 14.53
N PHE A 266 0.20 5.04 13.25
CA PHE A 266 -0.61 6.12 12.68
C PHE A 266 -1.57 5.59 11.61
N THR A 267 -2.88 5.61 11.86
CA THR A 267 -3.89 5.03 10.94
C THR A 267 -5.04 5.99 10.61
N VAL A 268 -5.73 5.74 9.50
CA VAL A 268 -6.80 6.60 8.96
C VAL A 268 -8.17 6.27 9.55
N ILE A 269 -8.99 7.31 9.76
CA ILE A 269 -10.43 7.18 10.02
C ILE A 269 -11.24 7.70 8.82
N ASN A 270 -10.87 8.86 8.31
CA ASN A 270 -11.45 9.47 7.12
C ASN A 270 -10.46 10.46 6.48
N GLU A 271 -10.92 11.20 5.47
CA GLU A 271 -10.13 12.22 4.75
C GLU A 271 -9.31 13.17 5.63
N ASN A 272 -9.78 13.47 6.85
CA ASN A 272 -9.14 14.46 7.73
C ASN A 272 -8.72 13.90 9.09
N GLU A 273 -9.41 12.87 9.59
CA GLU A 273 -9.22 12.34 10.94
C GLU A 273 -8.43 11.03 10.93
N TYR A 274 -7.51 10.90 11.88
CA TYR A 274 -6.57 9.79 12.00
C TYR A 274 -6.34 9.44 13.49
N LEU A 275 -5.81 8.25 13.78
CA LEU A 275 -5.42 7.81 15.12
C LEU A 275 -3.90 7.67 15.23
N VAL A 276 -3.32 8.17 16.32
CA VAL A 276 -1.87 8.09 16.60
C VAL A 276 -1.67 7.45 17.96
N ILE A 277 -0.78 6.45 18.06
CA ILE A 277 -0.34 5.88 19.33
C ILE A 277 0.83 6.70 19.89
N GLU A 278 0.76 7.05 21.17
CA GLU A 278 1.88 7.64 21.91
C GLU A 278 2.09 6.87 23.22
N ARG A 279 3.35 6.53 23.52
CA ARG A 279 3.70 5.71 24.67
C ARG A 279 5.00 6.15 25.35
N ASP A 280 5.11 5.87 26.63
CA ASP A 280 6.38 5.92 27.34
C ASP A 280 7.29 4.71 27.03
N GLY A 281 8.50 4.74 27.59
CA GLY A 281 9.44 3.61 27.54
C GLY A 281 9.21 2.56 28.63
N GLY A 282 8.05 2.54 29.27
CA GLY A 282 7.69 1.62 30.35
C GLY A 282 6.92 0.39 29.85
N GLN A 283 6.91 -0.67 30.67
CA GLN A 283 6.13 -1.89 30.43
C GLN A 283 5.60 -2.46 31.75
N GLY A 284 4.49 -3.18 31.69
CA GLY A 284 3.78 -3.71 32.86
C GLY A 284 3.60 -2.64 33.94
N GLU A 285 3.93 -2.98 35.20
CA GLU A 285 3.79 -2.06 36.34
C GLU A 285 4.64 -0.78 36.26
N THR A 286 5.61 -0.69 35.33
CA THR A 286 6.43 0.52 35.17
C THR A 286 5.95 1.43 34.03
N ALA A 287 4.89 1.05 33.31
CA ALA A 287 4.24 1.93 32.35
C ALA A 287 3.42 2.98 33.10
N GLU A 288 3.64 4.25 32.77
CA GLU A 288 2.93 5.39 33.32
C GLU A 288 2.08 6.10 32.23
N PHE A 289 2.38 5.88 30.95
CA PHE A 289 1.67 6.51 29.83
C PHE A 289 1.61 5.62 28.58
N LYS A 290 0.39 5.29 28.12
CA LYS A 290 0.11 4.70 26.80
C LYS A 290 -1.26 5.19 26.34
N GLN A 291 -1.32 5.99 25.27
CA GLN A 291 -2.56 6.59 24.80
C GLN A 291 -2.67 6.52 23.28
N ILE A 292 -3.91 6.44 22.81
CA ILE A 292 -4.26 6.70 21.42
C ILE A 292 -4.92 8.07 21.37
N PHE A 293 -4.46 8.90 20.44
CA PHE A 293 -5.01 10.21 20.17
C PHE A 293 -5.72 10.21 18.82
N LYS A 294 -6.83 10.94 18.72
CA LYS A 294 -7.40 11.31 17.43
C LYS A 294 -6.82 12.65 16.99
N VAL A 295 -6.40 12.73 15.73
CA VAL A 295 -5.83 13.95 15.13
C VAL A 295 -6.61 14.36 13.89
N ASP A 296 -6.76 15.66 13.68
CA ASP A 296 -7.43 16.24 12.50
C ASP A 296 -6.44 17.09 11.70
N LEU A 297 -6.00 16.56 10.56
CA LEU A 297 -4.99 17.20 9.71
C LEU A 297 -5.52 18.47 9.00
N SER A 298 -6.85 18.63 8.90
CA SER A 298 -7.46 19.81 8.29
C SER A 298 -7.46 21.04 9.22
N LYS A 299 -7.15 20.84 10.51
CA LYS A 299 -7.19 21.88 11.54
C LYS A 299 -5.81 22.10 12.13
N ILE A 300 -5.13 23.11 11.61
CA ILE A 300 -3.77 23.47 12.04
C ILE A 300 -3.79 24.81 12.78
N ASP A 301 -3.16 24.84 13.96
CA ASP A 301 -3.06 26.02 14.80
C ASP A 301 -2.03 27.04 14.26
N ALA A 302 -1.94 28.21 14.92
CA ALA A 302 -1.03 29.27 14.49
C ALA A 302 0.47 28.92 14.62
N ASN A 303 0.82 27.86 15.35
CA ASN A 303 2.17 27.35 15.51
C ASN A 303 2.45 26.11 14.64
N GLY A 304 1.47 25.67 13.84
CA GLY A 304 1.59 24.53 12.95
C GLY A 304 1.17 23.19 13.56
N PHE A 305 0.61 23.16 14.77
CA PHE A 305 0.16 21.91 15.38
C PHE A 305 -1.21 21.49 14.85
N VAL A 306 -1.34 20.20 14.52
CA VAL A 306 -2.63 19.60 14.19
C VAL A 306 -3.52 19.52 15.43
N GLU A 307 -4.84 19.63 15.25
CA GLU A 307 -5.78 19.39 16.35
C GLU A 307 -5.61 17.95 16.84
N LYS A 308 -5.50 17.78 18.16
CA LYS A 308 -5.26 16.51 18.84
C LYS A 308 -6.21 16.39 20.02
N GLU A 309 -6.90 15.26 20.12
CA GLU A 309 -7.75 14.91 21.26
C GLU A 309 -7.43 13.51 21.81
N GLU A 310 -7.48 13.36 23.14
CA GLU A 310 -7.36 12.05 23.79
C GLU A 310 -8.51 11.16 23.33
N PHE A 311 -8.19 9.94 22.90
CA PHE A 311 -9.19 8.99 22.42
C PHE A 311 -9.28 7.76 23.34
N ILE A 312 -8.17 7.05 23.56
CA ILE A 312 -8.14 5.83 24.38
C ILE A 312 -6.94 5.85 25.33
N ASP A 313 -7.17 5.51 26.58
CA ASP A 313 -6.13 5.23 27.58
C ASP A 313 -5.85 3.72 27.60
N LEU A 314 -4.70 3.31 27.07
CA LEU A 314 -4.32 1.90 26.97
C LEU A 314 -3.89 1.31 28.31
N LEU A 315 -3.74 2.13 29.37
CA LEU A 315 -3.50 1.66 30.74
C LEU A 315 -4.79 1.64 31.58
N ASN A 316 -5.95 1.78 30.96
CA ASN A 316 -7.24 1.76 31.64
C ASN A 316 -8.37 1.35 30.68
N ILE A 317 -8.20 0.22 30.01
CA ILE A 317 -9.18 -0.30 29.05
C ILE A 317 -10.27 -1.04 29.82
N ASN A 318 -11.54 -0.77 29.53
CA ASN A 318 -12.64 -1.51 30.15
C ASN A 318 -12.64 -2.98 29.69
N ASP A 319 -12.45 -3.90 30.63
CA ASP A 319 -12.35 -5.33 30.37
C ASP A 319 -13.36 -6.12 31.21
N PRO A 320 -14.66 -6.11 30.85
CA PRO A 320 -15.66 -6.87 31.58
C PRO A 320 -15.52 -8.39 31.41
N ALA A 321 -14.65 -8.85 30.51
CA ALA A 321 -14.44 -10.26 30.18
C ALA A 321 -13.26 -10.86 30.94
N ASP A 322 -12.45 -10.06 31.64
CA ASP A 322 -11.26 -10.50 32.39
C ASP A 322 -10.31 -11.28 31.46
N LEU A 323 -9.88 -10.63 30.37
CA LEU A 323 -9.14 -11.23 29.25
C LEU A 323 -7.86 -11.94 29.70
N ASN A 324 -7.23 -11.48 30.79
CA ASN A 324 -6.00 -12.03 31.34
C ASN A 324 -6.22 -12.86 32.63
N ASP A 325 -7.47 -13.17 32.99
CA ASP A 325 -7.88 -13.94 34.18
C ASP A 325 -7.28 -13.40 35.51
N ASP A 326 -7.05 -12.09 35.62
CA ASP A 326 -6.49 -11.46 36.82
C ASP A 326 -7.57 -11.04 37.85
N GLY A 327 -8.85 -11.12 37.45
CA GLY A 327 -10.02 -10.77 38.27
C GLY A 327 -10.38 -9.29 38.25
N SER A 328 -9.70 -8.49 37.44
CA SER A 328 -9.99 -7.08 37.18
C SER A 328 -11.14 -6.93 36.18
N THR A 329 -11.71 -5.73 36.12
CA THR A 329 -12.59 -5.33 35.02
C THR A 329 -11.96 -4.21 34.17
N SER A 330 -10.66 -4.05 34.34
CA SER A 330 -9.81 -3.10 33.63
C SER A 330 -8.58 -3.85 33.17
N PHE A 331 -8.16 -3.60 31.95
CA PHE A 331 -6.99 -4.17 31.34
C PHE A 331 -5.99 -3.07 31.03
N ASP A 332 -4.74 -3.30 31.42
CA ASP A 332 -3.61 -2.41 31.14
C ASP A 332 -2.79 -3.08 30.05
N PHE A 333 -2.67 -2.46 28.88
CA PHE A 333 -1.88 -2.98 27.76
C PHE A 333 -0.39 -2.97 28.16
N PRO A 334 0.21 -4.12 28.51
CA PRO A 334 1.41 -4.12 29.36
C PRO A 334 2.70 -3.95 28.57
N PHE A 335 2.62 -3.70 27.26
CA PHE A 335 3.73 -3.92 26.36
C PHE A 335 4.61 -2.69 26.15
N PHE A 336 5.90 -2.93 25.98
CA PHE A 336 6.88 -1.88 25.71
C PHE A 336 6.65 -1.22 24.34
N THR A 337 6.50 -2.06 23.31
CA THR A 337 6.17 -1.68 21.94
C THR A 337 4.66 -1.77 21.74
N ILE A 338 4.13 -0.89 20.89
CA ILE A 338 2.73 -0.90 20.44
C ILE A 338 2.81 -0.35 19.03
N GLU A 339 2.75 -1.23 18.05
CA GLU A 339 3.26 -0.95 16.69
C GLU A 339 2.15 -1.04 15.64
N ASP A 340 0.90 -1.18 16.07
CA ASP A 340 -0.25 -1.24 15.15
C ASP A 340 -1.53 -0.78 15.82
N VAL A 341 -2.26 0.08 15.13
CA VAL A 341 -3.66 0.42 15.39
C VAL A 341 -4.44 0.41 14.09
N LEU A 342 -5.59 -0.24 14.08
CA LEU A 342 -6.44 -0.33 12.90
C LEU A 342 -7.87 0.02 13.24
N VAL A 343 -8.53 0.75 12.35
CA VAL A 343 -9.98 1.00 12.45
C VAL A 343 -10.72 -0.18 11.82
N LEU A 344 -11.50 -0.90 12.63
CA LEU A 344 -12.26 -2.06 12.17
C LEU A 344 -13.64 -1.63 11.68
N ASP A 345 -14.36 -0.85 12.47
CA ASP A 345 -15.64 -0.27 12.09
C ASP A 345 -15.86 1.04 12.85
N GLU A 346 -17.02 1.68 12.66
CA GLU A 346 -17.38 2.93 13.35
C GLU A 346 -17.32 2.82 14.89
N ASN A 347 -17.31 1.62 15.46
CA ASN A 347 -17.38 1.37 16.90
C ASN A 347 -16.24 0.45 17.41
N SER A 348 -15.25 0.11 16.60
CA SER A 348 -14.13 -0.72 17.05
C SER A 348 -12.81 -0.46 16.37
N ILE A 349 -11.75 -0.67 17.14
CA ILE A 349 -10.37 -0.66 16.67
C ILE A 349 -9.63 -1.92 17.12
N LEU A 350 -8.57 -2.28 16.42
CA LEU A 350 -7.59 -3.28 16.80
C LEU A 350 -6.31 -2.57 17.28
N VAL A 351 -5.65 -3.10 18.30
CA VAL A 351 -4.35 -2.63 18.80
C VAL A 351 -3.41 -3.82 19.00
N ALA A 352 -2.16 -3.72 18.51
CA ALA A 352 -1.16 -4.76 18.67
C ALA A 352 0.20 -4.26 19.21
N ASN A 353 0.89 -5.12 19.96
CA ASN A 353 2.18 -4.84 20.62
C ASN A 353 3.38 -4.83 19.66
N ASP A 354 3.47 -5.77 18.73
CA ASP A 354 4.70 -6.00 17.95
C ASP A 354 4.38 -6.71 16.63
N ASN A 355 5.15 -6.40 15.59
CA ASN A 355 5.07 -6.96 14.23
C ASN A 355 5.85 -8.28 14.07
N ASN A 356 6.67 -8.65 15.07
CA ASN A 356 7.54 -9.81 15.02
C ASN A 356 6.80 -11.10 15.41
N TYR A 357 5.99 -11.64 14.51
CA TYR A 357 5.37 -12.95 14.65
C TYR A 357 6.25 -14.08 14.08
N PRO A 358 6.42 -15.23 14.75
CA PRO A 358 5.93 -15.59 16.09
C PRO A 358 6.98 -15.38 17.22
N PHE A 359 7.72 -14.26 17.25
CA PHE A 359 8.84 -14.10 18.18
C PHE A 359 9.05 -12.69 18.75
N SER A 360 8.59 -12.44 19.97
CA SER A 360 9.30 -11.55 20.89
C SER A 360 10.46 -12.30 21.54
N ILE A 361 11.68 -12.17 21.00
CA ILE A 361 12.88 -12.76 21.61
C ILE A 361 13.09 -12.14 23.01
N GLY A 362 13.04 -12.96 24.06
CA GLY A 362 13.48 -12.58 25.41
C GLY A 362 12.43 -12.64 26.53
N ARG A 363 11.22 -13.15 26.28
CA ARG A 363 10.15 -13.22 27.30
C ARG A 363 10.07 -14.58 28.01
N ALA A 364 9.48 -14.55 29.21
CA ALA A 364 9.25 -15.72 30.06
C ALA A 364 8.21 -16.67 29.42
N PRO A 365 8.21 -17.97 29.73
CA PRO A 365 7.52 -19.01 28.95
C PRO A 365 5.99 -19.11 29.18
N ASN A 366 5.35 -18.09 29.75
CA ASN A 366 3.90 -18.11 29.94
C ASN A 366 3.24 -17.50 28.71
N ILE A 367 2.20 -18.18 28.22
CA ILE A 367 1.33 -17.73 27.14
C ILE A 367 0.79 -16.34 27.48
N ASP A 368 0.89 -15.41 26.51
CA ASP A 368 0.33 -14.07 26.61
C ASP A 368 -0.65 -13.87 25.46
N ASN A 369 -1.94 -14.09 25.70
CA ASN A 369 -2.99 -14.05 24.70
C ASN A 369 -3.59 -12.65 24.57
N ASN A 370 -2.89 -11.58 24.97
CA ASN A 370 -3.41 -10.21 24.94
C ASN A 370 -2.51 -9.24 24.14
N GLU A 371 -1.55 -9.76 23.36
CA GLU A 371 -0.67 -8.95 22.50
C GLU A 371 -1.42 -8.25 21.36
N ILE A 372 -2.62 -8.72 21.02
CA ILE A 372 -3.55 -8.12 20.06
C ILE A 372 -4.93 -8.07 20.72
N ILE A 373 -5.55 -6.90 20.74
CA ILE A 373 -6.89 -6.72 21.32
C ILE A 373 -7.78 -5.92 20.38
N GLU A 374 -9.08 -6.20 20.44
CA GLU A 374 -10.09 -5.29 19.91
C GLU A 374 -10.65 -4.46 21.07
N ILE A 375 -10.70 -3.15 20.84
CA ILE A 375 -11.31 -2.19 21.73
C ILE A 375 -12.60 -1.71 21.08
N LYS A 376 -13.75 -1.96 21.73
CA LYS A 376 -15.00 -1.29 21.38
C LYS A 376 -14.96 0.13 21.93
N VAL A 377 -15.21 1.12 21.07
CA VAL A 377 -15.11 2.53 21.43
C VAL A 377 -16.48 3.09 21.81
N ASP A 378 -16.49 4.02 22.78
CA ASP A 378 -17.74 4.60 23.30
C ASP A 378 -18.34 5.64 22.35
N ASP A 379 -17.48 6.42 21.69
CA ASP A 379 -17.86 7.43 20.70
C ASP A 379 -17.58 6.89 19.31
N SER A 380 -18.64 6.74 18.50
CA SER A 380 -18.50 6.23 17.14
C SER A 380 -17.59 7.14 16.30
N LEU A 381 -16.66 6.52 15.59
CA LEU A 381 -15.80 7.13 14.61
C LEU A 381 -16.64 7.59 13.41
N ASN A 382 -16.31 8.75 12.85
CA ASN A 382 -16.86 9.20 11.57
C ASN A 382 -16.11 8.48 10.43
N LEU A 383 -16.32 7.17 10.32
CA LEU A 383 -15.56 6.30 9.44
C LEU A 383 -15.88 6.57 7.96
N ASP A 384 -14.85 6.76 7.16
CA ASP A 384 -14.99 6.75 5.70
C ASP A 384 -15.35 5.33 5.25
N PRO A 385 -16.36 5.15 4.38
CA PRO A 385 -16.83 3.83 3.96
C PRO A 385 -15.77 2.99 3.25
N ARG A 386 -14.66 3.57 2.80
CA ARG A 386 -13.51 2.87 2.18
C ARG A 386 -12.50 2.35 3.20
N VAL A 387 -12.71 2.61 4.50
CA VAL A 387 -11.82 2.19 5.59
C VAL A 387 -12.50 1.15 6.50
N GLY A 388 -11.73 0.14 6.92
CA GLY A 388 -12.14 -0.86 7.89
C GLY A 388 -12.87 -2.09 7.30
N VAL A 389 -13.35 -2.99 8.16
CA VAL A 389 -14.08 -4.23 7.81
C VAL A 389 -15.32 -3.91 6.96
N ALA A 390 -15.98 -2.77 7.22
CA ALA A 390 -17.15 -2.35 6.45
C ALA A 390 -16.82 -2.06 4.98
N ALA A 391 -15.58 -1.67 4.68
CA ALA A 391 -15.09 -1.44 3.32
C ALA A 391 -14.72 -2.74 2.58
N LEU A 392 -14.66 -3.88 3.28
CA LEU A 392 -14.34 -5.18 2.69
C LEU A 392 -15.47 -5.77 1.84
N SER A 393 -16.66 -5.17 1.84
CA SER A 393 -17.67 -5.49 0.83
C SER A 393 -17.32 -4.82 -0.51
N ARG A 394 -16.14 -5.14 -1.05
CA ARG A 394 -15.75 -4.76 -2.41
C ARG A 394 -16.36 -5.77 -3.38
N ASN A 395 -16.83 -5.31 -4.53
CA ASN A 395 -17.24 -6.22 -5.58
C ASN A 395 -15.99 -6.70 -6.33
N ILE A 396 -15.41 -7.82 -5.86
CA ILE A 396 -14.25 -8.43 -6.52
C ILE A 396 -14.75 -9.42 -7.57
N THR A 397 -14.33 -9.23 -8.81
CA THR A 397 -14.57 -10.15 -9.93
C THR A 397 -13.24 -10.64 -10.49
N GLN A 398 -12.99 -11.94 -10.38
CA GLN A 398 -11.79 -12.57 -10.92
C GLN A 398 -12.14 -13.49 -12.10
N GLY A 399 -11.46 -13.26 -13.22
CA GLY A 399 -11.47 -14.08 -14.44
C GLY A 399 -10.53 -15.28 -14.34
N ASN A 400 -10.23 -15.91 -15.47
CA ASN A 400 -9.31 -17.03 -15.55
C ASN A 400 -8.32 -16.87 -16.72
N ASN A 401 -7.87 -17.97 -17.35
CA ASN A 401 -6.88 -17.90 -18.42
C ASN A 401 -7.52 -18.04 -19.82
N ASP A 402 -8.83 -17.80 -19.93
CA ASP A 402 -9.61 -17.91 -21.15
C ASP A 402 -10.07 -16.50 -21.58
N ASP A 403 -10.41 -16.29 -22.86
CA ASP A 403 -10.96 -14.99 -23.28
C ASP A 403 -12.36 -14.75 -22.66
N GLU A 404 -12.50 -13.68 -21.87
CA GLU A 404 -13.65 -13.41 -21.01
C GLU A 404 -14.26 -12.01 -21.23
N THR A 405 -15.44 -11.81 -20.63
CA THR A 405 -16.06 -10.49 -20.55
C THR A 405 -16.47 -10.25 -19.11
N LEU A 406 -15.78 -9.34 -18.45
CA LEU A 406 -16.03 -8.96 -17.06
C LEU A 406 -16.69 -7.59 -17.02
N VAL A 407 -17.74 -7.45 -16.20
CA VAL A 407 -18.47 -6.20 -16.05
C VAL A 407 -18.77 -6.01 -14.56
N GLY A 408 -18.34 -4.87 -14.02
CA GLY A 408 -18.67 -4.40 -12.67
C GLY A 408 -20.13 -3.98 -12.54
N ASP A 409 -20.45 -3.30 -11.45
CA ASP A 409 -21.70 -2.60 -11.24
C ASP A 409 -21.50 -1.09 -11.03
N ASP A 410 -22.50 -0.38 -10.52
CA ASP A 410 -22.40 1.08 -10.33
C ASP A 410 -21.67 1.46 -9.02
N SER A 411 -20.77 0.60 -8.52
CA SER A 411 -20.00 0.81 -7.28
C SER A 411 -18.51 0.54 -7.50
N GLU A 412 -17.66 0.80 -6.50
CA GLU A 412 -16.22 0.50 -6.64
C GLU A 412 -15.98 -1.01 -6.82
N ASP A 413 -15.56 -1.39 -8.02
CA ASP A 413 -15.26 -2.76 -8.43
C ASP A 413 -13.76 -3.05 -8.49
N PHE A 414 -13.42 -4.32 -8.28
CA PHE A 414 -12.06 -4.85 -8.39
C PHE A 414 -12.08 -5.98 -9.41
N LEU A 415 -11.72 -5.68 -10.65
CA LEU A 415 -11.83 -6.57 -11.80
C LEU A 415 -10.45 -7.06 -12.21
N PHE A 416 -10.22 -8.37 -12.12
CA PHE A 416 -8.96 -9.01 -12.49
C PHE A 416 -9.22 -10.07 -13.57
N ALA A 417 -8.88 -9.82 -14.83
CA ALA A 417 -9.17 -10.74 -15.93
C ALA A 417 -8.20 -11.94 -15.97
N SER A 418 -6.95 -11.72 -15.55
CA SER A 418 -5.88 -12.72 -15.37
C SER A 418 -5.14 -13.10 -16.66
N GLY A 419 -5.72 -13.89 -17.56
CA GLY A 419 -5.08 -14.13 -18.84
C GLY A 419 -6.05 -14.52 -19.94
N GLY A 420 -5.66 -14.32 -21.19
CA GLY A 420 -6.58 -14.38 -22.32
C GLY A 420 -6.75 -12.99 -22.93
N ASP A 421 -7.42 -12.92 -24.08
CA ASP A 421 -7.73 -11.62 -24.69
C ASP A 421 -9.10 -11.15 -24.16
N ASP A 422 -9.09 -10.32 -23.11
CA ASP A 422 -10.27 -10.02 -22.30
C ASP A 422 -10.98 -8.72 -22.68
N THR A 423 -12.26 -8.60 -22.28
CA THR A 423 -13.00 -7.33 -22.31
C THR A 423 -13.52 -7.01 -20.92
N VAL A 424 -13.03 -5.94 -20.31
CA VAL A 424 -13.35 -5.59 -18.92
C VAL A 424 -13.95 -4.19 -18.85
N ALA A 425 -15.09 -4.06 -18.16
CA ALA A 425 -15.75 -2.78 -17.93
C ALA A 425 -16.09 -2.59 -16.45
N GLY A 426 -15.63 -1.48 -15.87
CA GLY A 426 -15.94 -1.05 -14.50
C GLY A 426 -17.40 -0.63 -14.31
N GLU A 427 -17.93 0.09 -15.30
CA GLU A 427 -19.22 0.80 -15.29
C GLU A 427 -19.14 2.17 -14.60
N GLU A 428 -19.76 2.40 -13.44
CA GLU A 428 -19.66 3.68 -12.73
C GLU A 428 -19.08 3.44 -11.34
N GLY A 429 -18.07 4.18 -10.91
CA GLY A 429 -17.39 3.93 -9.63
C GLY A 429 -15.90 4.27 -9.71
N ASP A 430 -15.24 4.36 -8.55
CA ASP A 430 -13.77 4.42 -8.53
C ASP A 430 -13.24 2.98 -8.62
N ASP A 431 -13.13 2.46 -9.84
CA ASP A 431 -12.82 1.05 -10.10
C ASP A 431 -11.32 0.75 -10.16
N PHE A 432 -10.99 -0.50 -9.87
CA PHE A 432 -9.68 -1.08 -10.17
C PHE A 432 -9.82 -2.17 -11.20
N ILE A 433 -9.17 -1.99 -12.36
CA ILE A 433 -9.18 -2.96 -13.46
C ILE A 433 -7.76 -3.43 -13.80
N ASP A 434 -7.54 -4.75 -13.75
CA ASP A 434 -6.35 -5.40 -14.29
C ASP A 434 -6.76 -6.41 -15.37
N GLY A 435 -6.38 -6.13 -16.62
CA GLY A 435 -6.57 -7.05 -17.75
C GLY A 435 -5.85 -8.37 -17.52
N GLY A 436 -4.52 -8.33 -17.34
CA GLY A 436 -3.75 -9.56 -17.19
C GLY A 436 -2.94 -9.80 -18.47
N ASP A 437 -2.54 -11.05 -18.69
CA ASP A 437 -1.77 -11.44 -19.89
C ASP A 437 -2.70 -11.61 -21.11
N GLY A 438 -2.40 -10.98 -22.24
CA GLY A 438 -3.18 -11.10 -23.47
C GLY A 438 -3.49 -9.73 -24.06
N ASP A 439 -4.09 -9.67 -25.25
CA ASP A 439 -4.45 -8.39 -25.87
C ASP A 439 -5.84 -7.96 -25.35
N ASP A 440 -5.89 -7.05 -24.38
CA ASP A 440 -7.11 -6.72 -23.63
C ASP A 440 -7.82 -5.44 -24.10
N VAL A 441 -9.12 -5.35 -23.81
CA VAL A 441 -9.91 -4.12 -23.94
C VAL A 441 -10.47 -3.73 -22.57
N LEU A 442 -9.96 -2.64 -22.01
CA LEU A 442 -10.29 -2.20 -20.65
C LEU A 442 -11.02 -0.85 -20.70
N ARG A 443 -12.08 -0.72 -19.90
CA ARG A 443 -12.84 0.53 -19.73
C ARG A 443 -13.18 0.75 -18.26
N GLY A 444 -12.61 1.77 -17.64
CA GLY A 444 -12.99 2.23 -16.30
C GLY A 444 -13.50 3.66 -16.34
N ASP A 445 -13.81 4.20 -15.17
CA ASP A 445 -14.10 5.62 -14.88
C ASP A 445 -13.29 6.14 -13.67
N GLY A 446 -12.21 5.43 -13.30
CA GLY A 446 -11.27 5.87 -12.27
C GLY A 446 -10.12 4.92 -11.95
N ASN A 447 -9.20 4.63 -12.88
CA ASN A 447 -8.12 3.68 -12.59
C ASN A 447 -6.87 4.33 -11.94
N SER A 448 -6.11 3.57 -11.14
CA SER A 448 -4.85 4.00 -10.47
C SER A 448 -3.63 3.20 -10.92
N ARG A 449 -2.50 3.92 -11.06
CA ARG A 449 -1.15 3.50 -11.52
C ARG A 449 -0.71 2.08 -11.11
N LYS A 450 -0.11 1.36 -12.06
CA LYS A 450 0.88 0.28 -11.82
C LYS A 450 2.31 0.84 -11.72
N SER A 451 3.11 0.29 -10.83
CA SER A 451 4.57 0.35 -10.88
C SER A 451 5.14 -1.07 -10.90
N GLY A 452 5.05 -1.73 -12.05
CA GLY A 452 5.89 -2.88 -12.36
C GLY A 452 5.17 -4.23 -12.34
N GLY A 453 5.83 -5.20 -12.97
CA GLY A 453 5.32 -6.53 -13.29
C GLY A 453 5.06 -6.63 -14.79
N SER A 454 5.94 -7.35 -15.51
CA SER A 454 5.69 -7.76 -16.88
C SER A 454 4.43 -8.60 -16.93
N ILE A 455 3.35 -7.97 -17.36
CA ILE A 455 2.14 -8.60 -17.84
C ILE A 455 2.02 -8.09 -19.29
N GLY A 456 1.94 -8.99 -20.26
CA GLY A 456 2.14 -8.65 -21.68
C GLY A 456 0.86 -8.68 -22.50
N GLY A 457 0.71 -7.74 -23.43
CA GLY A 457 -0.48 -7.54 -24.25
C GLY A 457 -0.35 -6.35 -25.20
N ASN A 458 -1.13 -6.27 -26.26
CA ASN A 458 -1.33 -5.00 -26.98
C ASN A 458 -2.73 -4.50 -26.64
N ASP A 459 -2.80 -3.70 -25.59
CA ASP A 459 -4.04 -3.38 -24.90
C ASP A 459 -4.70 -2.12 -25.47
N GLU A 460 -6.00 -2.04 -25.31
CA GLU A 460 -6.80 -0.86 -25.60
C GLU A 460 -7.51 -0.39 -24.32
N ILE A 461 -7.02 0.70 -23.72
CA ILE A 461 -7.46 1.17 -22.41
C ILE A 461 -8.15 2.53 -22.52
N TYR A 462 -9.35 2.61 -21.93
CA TYR A 462 -10.20 3.80 -21.86
C TYR A 462 -10.43 4.22 -20.41
N GLY A 463 -10.03 5.44 -20.06
CA GLY A 463 -10.18 6.06 -18.74
C GLY A 463 -11.60 6.52 -18.43
N GLY A 464 -12.36 6.96 -19.43
CA GLY A 464 -13.76 7.35 -19.22
C GLY A 464 -13.90 8.80 -18.77
N ALA A 465 -14.65 9.02 -17.69
CA ALA A 465 -14.87 10.36 -17.16
C ALA A 465 -14.38 10.42 -15.73
N GLY A 466 -13.46 11.32 -15.42
CA GLY A 466 -12.78 11.32 -14.14
C GLY A 466 -11.32 11.73 -14.32
N ASN A 467 -10.59 11.82 -13.22
CA ASN A 467 -9.13 11.96 -13.33
C ASN A 467 -8.55 10.56 -13.27
N ASP A 468 -8.23 10.02 -14.43
CA ASP A 468 -7.86 8.63 -14.60
C ASP A 468 -6.37 8.40 -14.53
N ARG A 469 -6.01 7.14 -14.29
CA ARG A 469 -4.63 6.71 -14.35
C ARG A 469 -4.50 5.37 -15.01
N ILE A 470 -3.66 5.37 -16.03
CA ILE A 470 -3.63 4.32 -17.04
C ILE A 470 -2.18 3.91 -17.22
N GLY A 471 -1.92 2.60 -17.14
CA GLY A 471 -0.61 2.02 -17.44
C GLY A 471 -0.76 0.91 -18.48
N GLY A 472 -0.05 1.04 -19.61
CA GLY A 472 -0.04 0.05 -20.70
C GLY A 472 0.68 -1.25 -20.32
N LYS A 473 1.73 -1.16 -19.50
CA LYS A 473 2.60 -2.28 -19.08
C LYS A 473 3.49 -2.74 -20.24
N ALA A 474 3.29 -3.93 -20.80
CA ALA A 474 4.22 -4.47 -21.79
C ALA A 474 3.50 -4.83 -23.08
N GLY A 475 4.02 -4.34 -24.19
CA GLY A 475 3.50 -4.49 -25.54
C GLY A 475 3.07 -3.14 -26.10
N ASN A 476 2.41 -3.13 -27.26
CA ASN A 476 2.15 -1.88 -27.98
C ASN A 476 0.71 -1.43 -27.74
N ASP A 477 0.53 -0.49 -26.84
CA ASP A 477 -0.77 -0.17 -26.28
C ASP A 477 -1.42 1.06 -26.90
N GLN A 478 -2.74 1.16 -26.76
CA GLN A 478 -3.53 2.33 -27.08
C GLN A 478 -4.23 2.82 -25.82
N LEU A 479 -3.79 3.98 -25.32
CA LEU A 479 -4.18 4.50 -24.02
C LEU A 479 -4.92 5.83 -24.21
N PHE A 480 -6.17 5.88 -23.74
CA PHE A 480 -7.06 7.04 -23.87
C PHE A 480 -7.58 7.45 -22.49
N GLY A 481 -7.19 8.63 -22.02
CA GLY A 481 -7.71 9.20 -20.75
C GLY A 481 -9.18 9.61 -20.82
N GLU A 482 -9.58 10.19 -21.96
CA GLU A 482 -10.94 10.67 -22.25
C GLU A 482 -11.31 12.00 -21.54
N GLU A 483 -12.13 12.05 -20.49
CA GLU A 483 -12.53 13.32 -19.84
C GLU A 483 -11.93 13.49 -18.44
N GLY A 484 -10.99 14.40 -18.25
CA GLY A 484 -10.48 14.85 -16.95
C GLY A 484 -8.98 15.08 -17.00
N ASN A 485 -8.34 15.21 -15.83
CA ASN A 485 -6.89 15.43 -15.75
C ASN A 485 -6.20 14.11 -15.42
N ASP A 486 -5.71 13.44 -16.44
CA ASP A 486 -5.29 12.05 -16.39
C ASP A 486 -3.78 11.90 -16.20
N GLN A 487 -3.36 10.73 -15.71
CA GLN A 487 -1.95 10.33 -15.65
C GLN A 487 -1.76 9.03 -16.43
N ILE A 488 -1.04 9.09 -17.54
CA ILE A 488 -0.93 7.96 -18.46
C ILE A 488 0.55 7.57 -18.62
N TRP A 489 0.83 6.26 -18.49
CA TRP A 489 2.13 5.64 -18.72
C TRP A 489 2.01 4.58 -19.81
N GLY A 490 2.81 4.69 -20.87
CA GLY A 490 2.94 3.66 -21.91
C GLY A 490 3.60 2.38 -21.36
N ASP A 491 4.72 2.57 -20.64
CA ASP A 491 5.62 1.54 -20.12
C ASP A 491 6.50 0.89 -21.22
N ASP A 492 6.44 -0.41 -21.46
CA ASP A 492 7.33 -1.16 -22.36
C ASP A 492 6.64 -1.40 -23.72
N GLY A 493 6.94 -0.63 -24.77
CA GLY A 493 6.54 -0.96 -26.14
C GLY A 493 6.29 0.26 -26.99
N ASP A 494 5.81 0.09 -28.22
CA ASP A 494 5.51 1.25 -29.09
C ASP A 494 4.07 1.72 -28.85
N ASP A 495 3.87 2.71 -27.98
CA ASP A 495 2.54 3.08 -27.49
C ASP A 495 1.90 4.27 -28.21
N ILE A 496 0.58 4.33 -28.18
CA ILE A 496 -0.22 5.50 -28.59
C ILE A 496 -0.94 6.04 -27.36
N ILE A 497 -0.57 7.25 -26.95
CA ILE A 497 -1.02 7.86 -25.70
C ILE A 497 -1.81 9.13 -26.01
N SER A 498 -3.06 9.20 -25.58
CA SER A 498 -3.94 10.35 -25.71
C SER A 498 -4.56 10.68 -24.36
N GLY A 499 -4.24 11.86 -23.81
CA GLY A 499 -4.86 12.36 -22.58
C GLY A 499 -6.35 12.60 -22.79
N GLY A 500 -6.69 13.57 -23.63
CA GLY A 500 -8.07 13.87 -23.98
C GLY A 500 -8.48 15.23 -23.43
N LEU A 501 -9.70 15.35 -22.92
CA LEU A 501 -10.20 16.61 -22.37
C LEU A 501 -9.67 16.85 -20.95
N GLY A 502 -8.60 17.61 -20.80
CA GLY A 502 -8.11 18.13 -19.53
C GLY A 502 -6.65 18.51 -19.60
N ASP A 503 -6.04 18.77 -18.45
CA ASP A 503 -4.59 19.02 -18.37
C ASP A 503 -3.90 17.73 -17.90
N ASP A 504 -3.45 16.92 -18.85
CA ASP A 504 -2.99 15.54 -18.62
C ASP A 504 -1.47 15.44 -18.40
N THR A 505 -1.03 14.35 -17.77
CA THR A 505 0.40 14.00 -17.64
C THR A 505 0.68 12.69 -18.35
N LEU A 506 1.50 12.75 -19.40
CA LEU A 506 1.77 11.63 -20.30
C LEU A 506 3.24 11.24 -20.23
N THR A 507 3.51 9.95 -20.02
CA THR A 507 4.85 9.36 -19.96
C THR A 507 4.90 8.18 -20.92
N GLY A 508 5.92 8.12 -21.77
CA GLY A 508 6.14 7.00 -22.70
C GLY A 508 6.70 5.80 -21.95
N ASP A 509 7.95 5.90 -21.51
CA ASP A 509 8.66 4.82 -20.83
C ASP A 509 8.71 5.03 -19.30
N ASN A 510 8.65 3.94 -18.54
CA ASN A 510 8.91 4.03 -17.10
C ASN A 510 10.41 4.29 -16.80
N PHE A 511 10.69 5.12 -15.79
CA PHE A 511 12.03 5.38 -15.26
C PHE A 511 12.80 4.13 -14.79
N SER A 512 12.11 2.98 -14.68
CA SER A 512 12.67 1.67 -14.33
C SER A 512 13.24 0.86 -15.50
N GLY A 513 13.12 1.31 -16.76
CA GLY A 513 13.79 0.67 -17.89
C GLY A 513 12.92 0.30 -19.09
N GLY A 514 11.78 0.99 -19.28
CA GLY A 514 10.98 0.84 -20.50
C GLY A 514 11.73 1.22 -21.77
N SER A 515 11.28 0.64 -22.89
CA SER A 515 11.82 0.95 -24.21
C SER A 515 10.72 0.88 -25.26
N GLY A 516 10.55 1.96 -26.00
CA GLY A 516 9.45 2.13 -26.94
C GLY A 516 9.67 3.26 -27.92
N SER A 517 8.94 3.24 -29.05
CA SER A 517 8.80 4.39 -29.94
C SER A 517 7.39 4.94 -29.83
N ASP A 518 7.19 5.85 -28.89
CA ASP A 518 5.85 6.25 -28.47
C ASP A 518 5.27 7.39 -29.31
N THR A 519 3.94 7.47 -29.34
CA THR A 519 3.19 8.54 -29.98
C THR A 519 2.28 9.24 -28.98
N PHE A 520 2.63 10.47 -28.61
CA PHE A 520 1.81 11.34 -27.77
C PHE A 520 0.85 12.17 -28.64
N VAL A 521 -0.44 11.88 -28.57
CA VAL A 521 -1.47 12.47 -29.42
C VAL A 521 -1.94 13.81 -28.86
N LEU A 522 -1.92 14.84 -29.70
CA LEU A 522 -2.45 16.17 -29.39
C LEU A 522 -3.62 16.52 -30.32
N ALA A 523 -4.72 17.02 -29.77
CA ALA A 523 -5.78 17.68 -30.53
C ALA A 523 -6.07 19.11 -30.06
N ILE A 524 -7.01 19.78 -30.74
CA ILE A 524 -7.39 21.17 -30.45
C ILE A 524 -8.60 21.16 -29.53
N GLY A 525 -8.55 21.95 -28.45
CA GLY A 525 -9.64 22.12 -27.51
C GLY A 525 -9.70 21.05 -26.42
N GLU A 526 -8.58 20.34 -26.21
CA GLU A 526 -8.43 19.24 -25.27
C GLU A 526 -7.84 19.71 -23.95
N GLY A 527 -6.84 20.58 -23.97
CA GLY A 527 -6.28 21.22 -22.78
C GLY A 527 -4.79 21.46 -22.96
N THR A 528 -4.03 21.48 -21.88
CA THR A 528 -2.56 21.57 -21.93
C THR A 528 -1.92 20.37 -21.26
N ASP A 529 -1.44 19.45 -22.07
CA ASP A 529 -0.79 18.22 -21.60
C ASP A 529 0.66 18.48 -21.19
N THR A 530 1.18 17.64 -20.31
CA THR A 530 2.59 17.58 -19.93
C THR A 530 3.16 16.25 -20.36
N ILE A 531 4.09 16.28 -21.32
CA ILE A 531 4.83 15.09 -21.76
C ILE A 531 6.15 15.04 -20.97
N VAL A 532 6.38 13.96 -20.22
CA VAL A 532 7.38 13.92 -19.14
C VAL A 532 8.77 13.55 -19.65
N ASP A 533 8.89 12.62 -20.58
CA ASP A 533 10.12 11.86 -20.88
C ASP A 533 10.48 11.78 -22.38
N PHE A 534 9.77 12.52 -23.24
CA PHE A 534 9.93 12.52 -24.70
C PHE A 534 11.39 12.44 -25.21
N GLN A 535 11.68 11.40 -25.97
CA GLN A 535 12.97 11.06 -26.56
C GLN A 535 13.07 11.48 -28.03
N ILE A 536 13.91 12.47 -28.32
CA ILE A 536 14.09 12.99 -29.69
C ILE A 536 14.66 11.93 -30.63
N GLY A 537 13.90 11.62 -31.69
CA GLY A 537 14.31 10.70 -32.74
C GLY A 537 13.93 9.24 -32.48
N GLU A 538 13.24 9.00 -31.37
CA GLU A 538 12.62 7.74 -30.98
C GLU A 538 11.11 7.95 -30.92
N ASP A 539 10.65 8.97 -30.19
CA ASP A 539 9.22 9.26 -30.02
C ASP A 539 8.66 10.24 -31.05
N PHE A 540 7.33 10.29 -31.11
CA PHE A 540 6.55 11.14 -31.98
C PHE A 540 5.47 11.92 -31.24
N ILE A 541 5.22 13.14 -31.70
CA ILE A 541 4.01 13.89 -31.39
C ILE A 541 2.98 13.61 -32.48
N GLY A 542 1.91 12.92 -32.11
CA GLY A 542 0.77 12.64 -32.97
C GLY A 542 -0.13 13.86 -33.12
N LEU A 543 -0.45 14.25 -34.36
CA LEU A 543 -1.34 15.39 -34.65
C LEU A 543 -2.71 14.90 -35.10
N ALA A 544 -3.69 15.00 -34.21
CA ALA A 544 -5.06 14.54 -34.46
C ALA A 544 -5.91 15.54 -35.26
N GLY A 545 -6.93 15.00 -35.93
CA GLY A 545 -7.98 15.78 -36.60
C GLY A 545 -7.48 16.62 -37.78
N THR A 546 -7.44 17.94 -37.62
CA THR A 546 -7.02 18.88 -38.70
C THR A 546 -5.69 19.57 -38.43
N LEU A 547 -4.99 19.18 -37.36
CA LEU A 547 -3.67 19.71 -37.04
C LEU A 547 -2.64 19.27 -38.08
N SER A 548 -1.65 20.13 -38.29
CA SER A 548 -0.47 19.83 -39.09
C SER A 548 0.71 20.64 -38.58
N PHE A 549 1.91 20.09 -38.73
CA PHE A 549 3.15 20.70 -38.21
C PHE A 549 3.30 22.18 -38.60
N GLY A 550 2.94 22.54 -39.84
CA GLY A 550 3.06 23.91 -40.35
C GLY A 550 2.14 24.94 -39.66
N GLN A 551 1.20 24.51 -38.82
CA GLN A 551 0.30 25.38 -38.05
C GLN A 551 0.78 25.62 -36.61
N LEU A 552 1.74 24.83 -36.14
CA LEU A 552 2.18 24.86 -34.75
C LEU A 552 3.16 26.01 -34.49
N SER A 553 3.10 26.55 -33.29
CA SER A 553 4.10 27.44 -32.71
C SER A 553 4.85 26.68 -31.63
N ILE A 554 6.14 26.42 -31.85
CA ILE A 554 7.00 25.72 -30.88
C ILE A 554 7.96 26.73 -30.25
N THR A 555 7.88 26.91 -28.94
CA THR A 555 8.69 27.88 -28.18
C THR A 555 9.33 27.26 -26.96
N GLY A 556 10.47 27.77 -26.50
CA GLY A 556 11.10 27.27 -25.28
C GLY A 556 10.68 28.08 -24.04
N ASP A 557 10.44 27.40 -22.92
CA ASP A 557 10.24 28.01 -21.61
C ASP A 557 10.94 27.19 -20.52
N ASN A 558 11.81 27.82 -19.73
CA ASN A 558 12.52 27.21 -18.58
C ASN A 558 13.20 25.85 -18.80
N GLY A 559 13.58 25.52 -20.04
CA GLY A 559 14.21 24.23 -20.38
C GLY A 559 13.27 23.21 -21.03
N ASN A 560 11.98 23.53 -21.11
CA ASN A 560 10.93 22.75 -21.76
C ASN A 560 10.58 23.34 -23.14
N ALA A 561 9.93 22.55 -23.99
CA ALA A 561 9.32 23.00 -25.23
C ALA A 561 7.80 23.12 -25.08
N LEU A 562 7.23 24.22 -25.53
CA LEU A 562 5.80 24.47 -25.56
C LEU A 562 5.33 24.35 -27.00
N ILE A 563 4.38 23.45 -27.25
CA ILE A 563 3.71 23.27 -28.54
C ILE A 563 2.36 23.97 -28.44
N ALA A 564 2.09 24.91 -29.34
CA ALA A 564 0.87 25.71 -29.32
C ALA A 564 0.20 25.78 -30.70
N PHE A 565 -1.13 25.89 -30.71
CA PHE A 565 -1.92 26.22 -31.88
C PHE A 565 -2.71 27.52 -31.62
N GLU A 566 -2.46 28.54 -32.44
CA GLU A 566 -3.01 29.89 -32.24
C GLU A 566 -2.75 30.49 -30.84
N GLN A 567 -3.74 30.48 -29.94
CA GLN A 567 -3.66 31.00 -28.57
C GLN A 567 -3.67 29.90 -27.51
N GLU A 568 -3.82 28.66 -27.92
CA GLU A 568 -3.91 27.49 -27.05
C GLU A 568 -2.54 26.81 -26.99
N THR A 569 -2.06 26.54 -25.77
CA THR A 569 -0.93 25.64 -25.57
C THR A 569 -1.51 24.23 -25.58
N LEU A 570 -1.01 23.37 -26.45
CA LEU A 570 -1.46 21.98 -26.54
C LEU A 570 -0.64 21.08 -25.61
N ALA A 571 0.68 21.31 -25.55
CA ALA A 571 1.55 20.50 -24.70
C ALA A 571 2.79 21.25 -24.22
N ILE A 572 3.26 20.84 -23.05
CA ILE A 572 4.57 21.14 -22.46
C ILE A 572 5.39 19.86 -22.52
N VAL A 573 6.47 19.86 -23.31
CA VAL A 573 7.42 18.74 -23.42
C VAL A 573 8.59 19.01 -22.49
N ASN A 574 8.67 18.25 -21.41
CA ASN A 574 9.66 18.44 -20.36
C ASN A 574 11.07 18.13 -20.85
N ASN A 575 12.04 18.94 -20.42
CA ASN A 575 13.47 18.77 -20.69
C ASN A 575 13.88 18.68 -22.18
N VAL A 576 12.98 19.04 -23.11
CA VAL A 576 13.25 19.06 -24.54
C VAL A 576 13.47 20.50 -25.03
N ASN A 577 14.51 20.69 -25.84
CA ASN A 577 14.74 21.98 -26.48
C ASN A 577 13.79 22.16 -27.67
N ALA A 578 13.02 23.25 -27.66
CA ALA A 578 12.09 23.60 -28.74
C ALA A 578 12.70 23.59 -30.16
N ASN A 579 14.02 23.82 -30.31
CA ASN A 579 14.66 23.79 -31.63
C ASN A 579 14.92 22.38 -32.16
N ASP A 580 14.87 21.36 -31.28
CA ASP A 580 15.12 19.97 -31.63
C ASP A 580 13.83 19.26 -32.09
N LEU A 581 12.65 19.80 -31.73
CA LEU A 581 11.34 19.38 -32.24
C LEU A 581 11.12 19.87 -33.68
N THR A 582 11.75 19.19 -34.63
CA THR A 582 11.54 19.42 -36.07
C THR A 582 10.39 18.57 -36.62
N GLU A 583 9.99 18.79 -37.88
CA GLU A 583 8.89 18.06 -38.54
C GLU A 583 9.01 16.52 -38.44
N SER A 584 10.23 15.98 -38.29
CA SER A 584 10.43 14.53 -38.12
C SER A 584 9.98 13.97 -36.79
N ALA A 585 9.80 14.81 -35.76
CA ALA A 585 9.26 14.43 -34.46
C ALA A 585 7.73 14.44 -34.43
N PHE A 586 7.07 14.67 -35.57
CA PHE A 586 5.62 14.76 -35.66
C PHE A 586 5.09 13.74 -36.67
N THR A 587 3.97 13.12 -36.33
CA THR A 587 3.25 12.19 -37.19
C THR A 587 1.77 12.57 -37.28
N LEU A 588 1.07 12.08 -38.30
CA LEU A 588 -0.38 12.19 -38.39
C LEU A 588 -1.00 10.91 -37.86
N VAL A 589 -2.03 11.05 -37.03
CA VAL A 589 -2.79 9.95 -36.42
C VAL A 589 -4.23 9.96 -36.91
#